data_AF-H3RIA7-F1
#
_entry.id   AF-H3RIA7-F1
#
_cell.length_a   1.000
_cell.length_b   1.000
_cell.length_c   1.000
_cell.angle_alpha   90.00
_cell.angle_beta   90.00
_cell.angle_gamma   90.00
#
_symmetry.space_group_name_H-M   'P 1'
#
loop_
_entity.id
_entity.type
_entity.pdbx_description
1 polymer ?
#
loop_
_entity_poly.entity_id
_entity_poly.type
_entity_poly.pdbx_seq_one_letter_code
_entity_poly.pdbx_strand_id
1 'polypeptide(L)'
;MTDTALSLPAATQAALDKVSTAKAAWLEARRVQAAAAENAETIRQRRAETEATANAQNDEWRALFRDSSGAMTPEMRALRTEIALNRETLEEFDALLASHAEETARLPFETADRAQEYISAHNSLVELRAMQLWQDFMRDHGQPLIQTLSLLHITLGRQAALVTGVVDSVNDPESVLKNFIRRHITEPAVSGEAMPDSDPVFRLCGVSPDATARADAGRTLSPAARHKARIRLELKQKESR
;
A
#
# COMPACT_ATOMS: atom_id res chain seq x y z
N MET A 1 -8.64 40.57 -6.40
CA MET A 1 -8.07 39.56 -7.32
C MET A 1 -8.90 38.31 -7.11
N THR A 2 -9.72 37.98 -8.10
CA THR A 2 -10.66 36.86 -8.04
C THR A 2 -9.87 35.57 -8.00
N ASP A 3 -10.01 34.84 -6.89
CA ASP A 3 -9.61 33.46 -6.75
C ASP A 3 -10.41 32.67 -7.78
N THR A 4 -9.86 32.50 -8.98
CA THR A 4 -10.40 31.59 -9.98
C THR A 4 -10.12 30.21 -9.42
N ALA A 5 -11.01 29.72 -8.57
CA ALA A 5 -11.10 28.31 -8.26
C ALA A 5 -11.09 27.57 -9.59
N LEU A 6 -9.94 26.95 -9.92
CA LEU A 6 -9.76 26.16 -11.11
C LEU A 6 -10.78 25.03 -11.03
N SER A 7 -11.91 25.23 -11.71
CA SER A 7 -12.96 24.23 -11.79
C SER A 7 -12.42 23.06 -12.59
N LEU A 8 -12.05 22.00 -11.90
CA LEU A 8 -11.56 20.77 -12.51
C LEU A 8 -12.70 20.16 -13.36
N PRO A 9 -12.38 19.47 -14.47
CA PRO A 9 -13.38 18.71 -15.20
C PRO A 9 -14.11 17.74 -14.25
N ALA A 10 -15.43 17.59 -14.41
CA ALA A 10 -16.23 16.80 -13.49
C ALA A 10 -15.72 15.35 -13.32
N ALA A 11 -15.25 14.72 -14.41
CA ALA A 11 -14.65 13.39 -14.35
C ALA A 11 -13.36 13.34 -13.50
N THR A 12 -12.57 14.41 -13.53
CA THR A 12 -11.33 14.55 -12.75
C THR A 12 -11.64 14.74 -11.28
N GLN A 13 -12.64 15.58 -10.96
CA GLN A 13 -13.10 15.76 -9.59
C GLN A 13 -13.61 14.43 -9.01
N ALA A 14 -14.46 13.71 -9.74
CA ALA A 14 -14.97 12.41 -9.31
C ALA A 14 -13.84 11.37 -9.10
N ALA A 15 -12.84 11.36 -9.98
CA ALA A 15 -11.66 10.50 -9.82
C ALA A 15 -10.82 10.90 -8.60
N LEU A 16 -10.67 12.19 -8.33
CA LEU A 16 -9.96 12.70 -7.15
C LEU A 16 -10.68 12.31 -5.84
N ASP A 17 -12.00 12.44 -5.80
CA ASP A 17 -12.82 12.04 -4.65
C ASP A 17 -12.71 10.52 -4.40
N LYS A 18 -12.68 9.73 -5.47
CA LYS A 18 -12.46 8.27 -5.40
C LYS A 18 -11.08 7.94 -4.82
N VAL A 19 -10.03 8.64 -5.25
CA VAL A 19 -8.67 8.48 -4.70
C VAL A 19 -8.63 8.82 -3.22
N SER A 20 -9.23 9.95 -2.82
CA SER A 20 -9.31 10.39 -1.43
C SER A 20 -10.03 9.35 -0.55
N THR A 21 -11.19 8.87 -1.02
CA THR A 21 -11.99 7.86 -0.32
C THR A 21 -11.23 6.53 -0.18
N ALA A 22 -10.61 6.06 -1.25
CA ALA A 22 -9.84 4.81 -1.23
C ALA A 22 -8.59 4.93 -0.33
N LYS A 23 -7.91 6.08 -0.34
CA LYS A 23 -6.78 6.36 0.56
C LYS A 23 -7.21 6.32 2.02
N ALA A 24 -8.32 6.98 2.37
CA ALA A 24 -8.86 6.98 3.72
C ALA A 24 -9.22 5.56 4.18
N ALA A 25 -9.87 4.76 3.33
CA ALA A 25 -10.21 3.37 3.63
C ALA A 25 -8.96 2.49 3.87
N TRP A 26 -7.91 2.66 3.08
CA TRP A 26 -6.64 1.96 3.28
C TRP A 26 -5.95 2.36 4.59
N LEU A 27 -5.88 3.66 4.89
CA LEU A 27 -5.29 4.14 6.14
C LEU A 27 -6.04 3.63 7.38
N GLU A 28 -7.38 3.58 7.31
CA GLU A 28 -8.18 3.03 8.40
C GLU A 28 -7.96 1.52 8.57
N ALA A 29 -7.92 0.75 7.48
CA ALA A 29 -7.60 -0.68 7.54
C ALA A 29 -6.24 -0.93 8.19
N ARG A 30 -5.23 -0.12 7.83
CA ARG A 30 -3.89 -0.17 8.42
C ARG A 30 -3.90 0.18 9.90
N ARG A 31 -4.70 1.17 10.32
CA ARG A 31 -4.87 1.55 11.73
C ARG A 31 -5.48 0.42 12.54
N VAL A 32 -6.53 -0.23 12.02
CA VAL A 32 -7.18 -1.38 12.66
C VAL A 32 -6.22 -2.56 12.78
N GLN A 33 -5.46 -2.86 11.72
CA GLN A 33 -4.43 -3.92 11.75
C GLN A 33 -3.34 -3.62 12.80
N ALA A 34 -2.87 -2.38 12.89
CA ALA A 34 -1.86 -1.98 13.86
C ALA A 34 -2.39 -2.10 15.30
N ALA A 35 -3.61 -1.62 15.57
CA ALA A 35 -4.24 -1.73 16.88
C ALA A 35 -4.44 -3.20 17.32
N ALA A 36 -4.82 -4.08 16.38
CA ALA A 36 -4.91 -5.51 16.64
C ALA A 36 -3.55 -6.14 17.01
N ALA A 37 -2.47 -5.73 16.33
CA ALA A 37 -1.13 -6.21 16.64
C ALA A 37 -0.65 -5.72 18.02
N GLU A 38 -0.94 -4.47 18.37
CA GLU A 38 -0.63 -3.87 19.67
C GLU A 38 -1.39 -4.55 20.82
N ASN A 39 -2.68 -4.86 20.61
CA ASN A 39 -3.46 -5.60 21.60
C ASN A 39 -2.86 -7.00 21.86
N ALA A 40 -2.48 -7.71 20.79
CA ALA A 40 -1.84 -9.01 20.92
C ALA A 40 -0.52 -8.93 21.71
N GLU A 41 0.28 -7.89 21.47
CA GLU A 41 1.52 -7.67 22.23
C GLU A 41 1.26 -7.37 23.70
N THR A 42 0.25 -6.56 24.00
CA THR A 42 -0.18 -6.28 25.39
C THR A 42 -0.59 -7.57 26.11
N ILE A 43 -1.32 -8.46 25.43
CA ILE A 43 -1.71 -9.76 25.99
C ILE A 43 -0.47 -10.64 26.26
N ARG A 44 0.47 -10.71 25.31
CA ARG A 44 1.74 -11.46 25.50
C ARG A 44 2.56 -10.93 26.66
N GLN A 45 2.64 -9.61 26.82
CA GLN A 45 3.36 -8.99 27.92
C GLN A 45 2.75 -9.40 29.26
N ARG A 46 1.42 -9.27 29.42
CA ARG A 46 0.73 -9.67 30.65
C ARG A 46 0.91 -11.16 30.95
N ARG A 47 0.82 -12.01 29.92
CA ARG A 47 1.10 -13.45 30.05
C ARG A 47 2.52 -13.69 30.57
N ALA A 48 3.52 -13.01 30.03
CA ALA A 48 4.92 -13.16 30.45
C ALA A 48 5.15 -12.70 31.90
N GLU A 49 4.48 -11.64 32.34
CA GLU A 49 4.50 -11.17 33.73
C GLU A 49 3.88 -12.21 34.69
N THR A 50 2.74 -12.81 34.32
CA THR A 50 2.12 -13.91 35.09
C THR A 50 3.00 -15.14 35.12
N GLU A 51 3.63 -15.51 34.00
CA GLU A 51 4.55 -16.65 33.91
C GLU A 51 5.79 -16.45 34.80
N ALA A 52 6.38 -15.26 34.79
CA ALA A 52 7.49 -14.91 35.66
C ALA A 52 7.09 -15.03 37.15
N THR A 53 5.90 -14.54 37.50
CA THR A 53 5.36 -14.65 38.87
C THR A 53 5.15 -16.12 39.27
N ALA A 54 4.51 -16.90 38.42
CA ALA A 54 4.25 -18.32 38.68
C ALA A 54 5.54 -19.13 38.85
N ASN A 55 6.56 -18.84 38.04
CA ASN A 55 7.87 -19.48 38.14
C ASN A 55 8.58 -19.13 39.44
N ALA A 56 8.59 -17.85 39.82
CA ALA A 56 9.17 -17.40 41.09
C ALA A 56 8.49 -18.06 42.31
N GLN A 57 7.16 -18.07 42.33
CA GLN A 57 6.38 -18.75 43.37
C GLN A 57 6.66 -20.25 43.41
N ASN A 58 6.78 -20.90 42.25
CA ASN A 58 7.07 -22.33 42.17
C ASN A 58 8.49 -22.68 42.66
N ASP A 59 9.46 -21.81 42.41
CA ASP A 59 10.83 -21.97 42.92
C ASP A 59 10.91 -21.73 44.44
N GLU A 60 10.19 -20.74 44.95
CA GLU A 60 10.02 -20.51 46.40
C GLU A 60 9.36 -21.72 47.07
N TRP A 61 8.28 -22.25 46.47
CA TRP A 61 7.61 -23.45 46.98
C TRP A 61 8.56 -24.65 47.05
N ARG A 62 9.38 -24.84 46.01
CA ARG A 62 10.41 -25.91 45.97
C ARG A 62 11.52 -25.71 47.00
N ALA A 63 11.86 -24.47 47.34
CA ALA A 63 12.81 -24.18 48.41
C ALA A 63 12.22 -24.56 49.77
N LEU A 64 11.02 -24.04 50.10
CA LEU A 64 10.32 -24.33 51.35
C LEU A 64 10.07 -25.84 51.54
N PHE A 65 9.69 -26.56 50.47
CA PHE A 65 9.47 -28.01 50.54
C PHE A 65 10.74 -28.81 50.85
N ARG A 66 11.90 -28.36 50.35
CA ARG A 66 13.19 -28.98 50.67
C ARG A 66 13.61 -28.66 52.09
N ASP A 67 13.49 -27.41 52.50
CA ASP A 67 13.87 -26.95 53.84
C ASP A 67 13.01 -27.59 54.94
N SER A 68 11.73 -27.84 54.65
CA SER A 68 10.82 -28.56 55.55
C SER A 68 10.99 -30.08 55.53
N SER A 69 11.97 -30.61 54.79
CA SER A 69 12.18 -32.06 54.59
C SER A 69 10.92 -32.79 54.11
N GLY A 70 10.12 -32.13 53.27
CA GLY A 70 8.88 -32.68 52.72
C GLY A 70 7.63 -32.48 53.58
N ALA A 71 7.72 -31.80 54.74
CA ALA A 71 6.54 -31.45 55.53
C ALA A 71 5.76 -30.29 54.89
N MET A 72 4.46 -30.46 54.67
CA MET A 72 3.63 -29.43 54.03
C MET A 72 3.14 -28.39 55.05
N THR A 73 3.68 -27.17 54.99
CA THR A 73 3.27 -26.05 55.85
C THR A 73 2.01 -25.33 55.30
N PRO A 74 1.31 -24.53 56.13
CA PRO A 74 0.19 -23.70 55.66
C PRO A 74 0.57 -22.73 54.53
N GLU A 75 1.74 -22.10 54.64
CA GLU A 75 2.29 -21.19 53.63
C GLU A 75 2.51 -21.89 52.28
N MET A 76 3.10 -23.09 52.30
CA MET A 76 3.29 -23.89 51.09
C MET A 76 1.97 -24.33 50.45
N ARG A 77 0.91 -24.55 51.23
CA ARG A 77 -0.43 -24.82 50.69
C ARG A 77 -1.00 -23.58 50.01
N ALA A 78 -0.88 -22.42 50.62
CA ALA A 78 -1.33 -21.16 50.03
C ALA A 78 -0.60 -20.89 48.70
N LEU A 79 0.72 -20.99 48.71
CA LEU A 79 1.55 -20.82 47.51
C LEU A 79 1.20 -21.83 46.41
N ARG A 80 0.85 -23.08 46.78
CA ARG A 80 0.42 -24.08 45.81
C ARG A 80 -0.92 -23.72 45.13
N THR A 81 -1.85 -23.13 45.88
CA THR A 81 -3.12 -22.62 45.33
C THR A 81 -2.87 -21.48 44.36
N GLU A 82 -2.03 -20.51 44.71
CA GLU A 82 -1.67 -19.39 43.83
C GLU A 82 -0.97 -19.87 42.54
N ILE A 83 -0.05 -20.83 42.64
CA ILE A 83 0.60 -21.44 41.47
C ILE A 83 -0.44 -22.13 40.56
N ALA A 84 -1.43 -22.83 41.15
CA ALA A 84 -2.47 -23.48 40.38
C ALA A 84 -3.35 -22.46 39.64
N LEU A 85 -3.77 -21.39 40.33
CA LEU A 85 -4.52 -20.29 39.75
C LEU A 85 -3.74 -19.59 38.61
N ASN A 86 -2.45 -19.33 38.83
CA ASN A 86 -1.61 -18.72 37.81
C ASN A 86 -1.45 -19.60 36.56
N ARG A 87 -1.40 -20.93 36.72
CA ARG A 87 -1.37 -21.85 35.56
C ARG A 87 -2.68 -21.82 34.76
N GLU A 88 -3.81 -21.87 35.44
CA GLU A 88 -5.12 -21.73 34.78
C GLU A 88 -5.25 -20.38 34.07
N THR A 89 -4.74 -19.30 34.69
CA THR A 89 -4.70 -17.97 34.08
C THR A 89 -3.81 -17.92 32.83
N LEU A 90 -2.68 -18.65 32.82
CA LEU A 90 -1.81 -18.76 31.64
C LEU A 90 -2.50 -19.51 30.49
N GLU A 91 -3.26 -20.56 30.80
CA GLU A 91 -4.08 -21.27 29.81
C GLU A 91 -5.14 -20.35 29.20
N GLU A 92 -5.77 -19.49 30.02
CA GLU A 92 -6.73 -18.49 29.54
C GLU A 92 -6.06 -17.43 28.64
N PHE A 93 -4.84 -16.98 28.97
CA PHE A 93 -4.07 -16.11 28.09
C PHE A 93 -3.77 -16.75 26.72
N ASP A 94 -3.41 -18.04 26.72
CA ASP A 94 -3.15 -18.79 25.49
C ASP A 94 -4.43 -18.94 24.65
N ALA A 95 -5.57 -19.22 25.28
CA ALA A 95 -6.87 -19.25 24.62
C ALA A 95 -7.27 -17.88 24.05
N LEU A 96 -7.07 -16.80 24.82
CA LEU A 96 -7.34 -15.43 24.38
C LEU A 96 -6.48 -15.03 23.18
N LEU A 97 -5.18 -15.36 23.18
CA LEU A 97 -4.29 -15.12 22.05
C LEU A 97 -4.72 -15.90 20.81
N ALA A 98 -5.12 -17.16 20.97
CA ALA A 98 -5.63 -17.97 19.87
C ALA A 98 -6.90 -17.36 19.27
N SER A 99 -7.88 -16.98 20.09
CA SER A 99 -9.12 -16.34 19.63
C SER A 99 -8.84 -15.02 18.92
N HIS A 100 -7.99 -14.16 19.51
CA HIS A 100 -7.63 -12.87 18.91
C HIS A 100 -6.91 -13.05 17.57
N ALA A 101 -6.00 -14.03 17.46
CA ALA A 101 -5.33 -14.34 16.20
C ALA A 101 -6.31 -14.81 15.11
N GLU A 102 -7.36 -15.54 15.49
CA GLU A 102 -8.40 -15.98 14.55
C GLU A 102 -9.28 -14.81 14.09
N GLU A 103 -9.73 -13.96 15.00
CA GLU A 103 -10.57 -12.79 14.70
C GLU A 103 -9.84 -11.80 13.79
N THR A 104 -8.53 -11.64 13.99
CA THR A 104 -7.71 -10.65 13.29
C THR A 104 -6.97 -11.20 12.08
N ALA A 105 -7.11 -12.51 11.79
CA ALA A 105 -6.44 -13.19 10.70
C ALA A 105 -6.68 -12.55 9.32
N ARG A 106 -7.80 -11.83 9.16
CA ARG A 106 -8.20 -11.19 7.90
C ARG A 106 -7.63 -9.79 7.69
N LEU A 107 -7.28 -9.09 8.76
CA LEU A 107 -6.87 -7.68 8.71
C LEU A 107 -5.69 -7.40 7.78
N PRO A 108 -4.64 -8.25 7.70
CA PRO A 108 -3.57 -8.04 6.73
C PRO A 108 -4.04 -8.09 5.27
N PHE A 109 -5.02 -8.94 4.97
CA PHE A 109 -5.57 -9.09 3.62
C PHE A 109 -6.49 -7.95 3.26
N GLU A 110 -7.33 -7.52 4.22
CA GLU A 110 -8.17 -6.34 4.04
C GLU A 110 -7.32 -5.10 3.79
N THR A 111 -6.24 -4.91 4.55
CA THR A 111 -5.31 -3.79 4.33
C THR A 111 -4.66 -3.85 2.95
N ALA A 112 -4.22 -5.03 2.51
CA ALA A 112 -3.63 -5.22 1.18
C ALA A 112 -4.65 -4.94 0.05
N ASP A 113 -5.89 -5.41 0.20
CA ASP A 113 -6.97 -5.18 -0.76
C ASP A 113 -7.31 -3.69 -0.87
N ARG A 114 -7.43 -2.98 0.26
CA ARG A 114 -7.64 -1.52 0.27
C ARG A 114 -6.47 -0.76 -0.32
N ALA A 115 -5.24 -1.20 -0.08
CA ALA A 115 -4.07 -0.60 -0.70
C ALA A 115 -4.11 -0.73 -2.23
N GLN A 116 -4.52 -1.89 -2.74
CA GLN A 116 -4.68 -2.12 -4.18
C GLN A 116 -5.80 -1.26 -4.78
N GLU A 117 -6.93 -1.11 -4.08
CA GLU A 117 -8.01 -0.21 -4.48
C GLU A 117 -7.53 1.24 -4.59
N TYR A 118 -6.76 1.72 -3.61
CA TYR A 118 -6.17 3.06 -3.62
C TYR A 118 -5.18 3.23 -4.79
N ILE A 119 -4.25 2.30 -4.99
CA ILE A 119 -3.28 2.34 -6.10
C ILE A 119 -4.01 2.38 -7.45
N SER A 120 -5.02 1.53 -7.61
CA SER A 120 -5.79 1.46 -8.86
C SER A 120 -6.55 2.77 -9.12
N ALA A 121 -7.19 3.34 -8.10
CA ALA A 121 -7.86 4.63 -8.20
C ALA A 121 -6.86 5.76 -8.55
N HIS A 122 -5.68 5.75 -7.93
CA HIS A 122 -4.64 6.75 -8.19
C HIS A 122 -4.13 6.67 -9.63
N ASN A 123 -3.79 5.48 -10.11
CA ASN A 123 -3.36 5.28 -11.49
C ASN A 123 -4.42 5.74 -12.49
N SER A 124 -5.69 5.40 -12.27
CA SER A 124 -6.79 5.86 -13.13
C SER A 124 -6.93 7.38 -13.15
N LEU A 125 -6.73 8.07 -12.00
CA LEU A 125 -6.74 9.53 -11.94
C LEU A 125 -5.58 10.13 -12.74
N VAL A 126 -4.37 9.60 -12.57
CA VAL A 126 -3.17 10.07 -13.28
C VAL A 126 -3.32 9.87 -14.78
N GLU A 127 -3.76 8.70 -15.23
CA GLU A 127 -4.02 8.40 -16.64
C GLU A 127 -5.08 9.33 -17.24
N LEU A 128 -6.20 9.52 -16.54
CA LEU A 128 -7.26 10.44 -16.95
C LEU A 128 -6.73 11.87 -17.10
N ARG A 129 -6.01 12.36 -16.08
CA ARG A 129 -5.51 13.74 -16.06
C ARG A 129 -4.44 13.94 -17.13
N ALA A 130 -3.54 12.98 -17.32
CA ALA A 130 -2.52 13.04 -18.37
C ALA A 130 -3.15 13.13 -19.77
N MET A 131 -4.19 12.34 -20.04
CA MET A 131 -4.90 12.40 -21.32
C MET A 131 -5.62 13.73 -21.52
N GLN A 132 -6.24 14.29 -20.48
CA GLN A 132 -6.86 15.62 -20.56
C GLN A 132 -5.84 16.71 -20.85
N LEU A 133 -4.70 16.71 -20.16
CA LEU A 133 -3.62 17.68 -20.40
C LEU A 133 -3.11 17.59 -21.85
N TRP A 134 -2.97 16.37 -22.38
CA TRP A 134 -2.61 16.17 -23.79
C TRP A 134 -3.67 16.73 -24.74
N GLN A 135 -4.95 16.45 -24.49
CA GLN A 135 -6.05 16.94 -25.31
C GLN A 135 -6.16 18.46 -25.28
N ASP A 136 -6.01 19.07 -24.10
CA ASP A 136 -6.01 20.51 -23.92
C ASP A 136 -4.84 21.15 -24.69
N PHE A 137 -3.63 20.59 -24.55
CA PHE A 137 -2.46 21.05 -25.29
C PHE A 137 -2.66 20.94 -26.81
N MET A 138 -3.16 19.81 -27.31
CA MET A 138 -3.37 19.61 -28.75
C MET A 138 -4.50 20.48 -29.29
N ARG A 139 -5.53 20.78 -28.50
CA ARG A 139 -6.58 21.72 -28.89
C ARG A 139 -6.01 23.14 -29.04
N ASP A 140 -5.20 23.57 -28.09
CA ASP A 140 -4.75 24.96 -28.01
C ASP A 140 -3.50 25.21 -28.89
N HIS A 141 -2.66 24.19 -29.12
CA HIS A 141 -1.36 24.30 -29.79
C HIS A 141 -1.09 23.25 -30.87
N GLY A 142 -1.99 22.30 -31.10
CA GLY A 142 -1.75 21.18 -32.01
C GLY A 142 -1.56 21.62 -33.47
N GLN A 143 -2.36 22.58 -33.95
CA GLN A 143 -2.24 23.07 -35.32
C GLN A 143 -0.89 23.79 -35.57
N PRO A 144 -0.46 24.77 -34.75
CA PRO A 144 0.88 25.35 -34.85
C PRO A 144 2.01 24.32 -34.76
N LEU A 145 1.88 23.33 -33.88
CA LEU A 145 2.86 22.25 -33.73
C LEU A 145 2.98 21.43 -35.03
N ILE A 146 1.86 20.97 -35.58
CA ILE A 146 1.82 20.20 -36.83
C ILE A 146 2.39 21.00 -37.99
N GLN A 147 2.05 22.28 -38.11
CA GLN A 147 2.58 23.16 -39.16
C GLN A 147 4.11 23.31 -39.06
N THR A 148 4.63 23.51 -37.84
CA THR A 148 6.06 23.62 -37.59
C THR A 148 6.79 22.32 -37.92
N LEU A 149 6.28 21.19 -37.46
CA LEU A 149 6.84 19.87 -37.77
C LEU A 149 6.79 19.55 -39.28
N SER A 150 5.72 19.97 -39.97
CA SER A 150 5.60 19.82 -41.43
C SER A 150 6.66 20.63 -42.18
N LEU A 151 6.95 21.84 -41.73
CA LEU A 151 8.02 22.66 -42.30
C LEU A 151 9.41 22.06 -42.01
N LEU A 152 9.64 21.55 -40.81
CA LEU A 152 10.88 20.86 -40.42
C LEU A 152 11.09 19.59 -41.26
N HIS A 153 10.05 18.79 -41.49
CA HIS A 153 10.10 17.61 -42.34
C HIS A 153 10.65 17.94 -43.73
N ILE A 154 10.15 19.01 -44.36
CA ILE A 154 10.59 19.44 -45.70
C ILE A 154 12.02 19.99 -45.65
N THR A 155 12.32 20.87 -44.70
CA THR A 155 13.60 21.61 -44.66
C THR A 155 14.77 20.72 -44.26
N LEU A 156 14.61 19.89 -43.23
CA LEU A 156 15.63 18.95 -42.78
C LEU A 156 15.85 17.84 -43.82
N GLY A 157 14.78 17.33 -44.44
CA GLY A 157 14.89 16.34 -45.52
C GLY A 157 15.65 16.87 -46.73
N ARG A 158 15.40 18.11 -47.15
CA ARG A 158 16.18 18.78 -48.21
C ARG A 158 17.67 18.90 -47.82
N GLN A 159 17.97 19.34 -46.61
CA GLN A 159 19.35 19.47 -46.14
C GLN A 159 20.09 18.13 -46.12
N ALA A 160 19.45 17.07 -45.62
CA ALA A 160 20.03 15.74 -45.56
C ALA A 160 20.33 15.15 -46.95
N ALA A 161 19.39 15.34 -47.90
CA ALA A 161 19.55 14.90 -49.29
C ALA A 161 20.70 15.61 -50.03
N LEU A 162 20.97 16.88 -49.69
CA LEU A 162 22.02 17.68 -50.32
C LEU A 162 23.44 17.23 -49.97
N VAL A 163 23.64 16.57 -48.81
CA VAL A 163 24.98 16.23 -48.31
C VAL A 163 25.43 14.84 -48.79
N THR A 164 24.54 13.85 -48.84
CA THR A 164 24.90 12.44 -49.13
C THR A 164 23.98 11.73 -50.13
N GLY A 165 23.03 12.43 -50.76
CA GLY A 165 21.91 11.77 -51.46
C GLY A 165 20.89 11.18 -50.48
N VAL A 166 19.73 10.71 -50.94
CA VAL A 166 18.71 10.10 -50.06
C VAL A 166 18.96 8.61 -49.92
N VAL A 167 19.10 8.14 -48.69
CA VAL A 167 19.19 6.75 -48.26
C VAL A 167 18.01 6.50 -47.33
N ASP A 168 17.10 5.64 -47.76
CA ASP A 168 15.94 5.23 -46.97
C ASP A 168 16.36 4.75 -45.59
N SER A 169 15.59 5.12 -44.56
CA SER A 169 15.79 4.80 -43.14
C SER A 169 17.00 5.44 -42.45
N VAL A 170 17.85 6.16 -43.18
CA VAL A 170 19.07 6.80 -42.63
C VAL A 170 18.94 8.31 -42.64
N ASN A 171 18.66 8.90 -43.81
CA ASN A 171 18.62 10.35 -43.97
C ASN A 171 17.45 10.82 -44.86
N ASP A 172 16.46 9.95 -45.08
CA ASP A 172 15.20 10.34 -45.66
C ASP A 172 14.46 11.35 -44.74
N PRO A 173 13.57 12.19 -45.31
CA PRO A 173 12.89 13.24 -44.55
C PRO A 173 12.14 12.76 -43.30
N GLU A 174 11.56 11.56 -43.33
CA GLU A 174 10.81 11.00 -42.20
C GLU A 174 11.76 10.58 -41.07
N SER A 175 12.85 9.88 -41.40
CA SER A 175 13.86 9.47 -40.42
C SER A 175 14.54 10.66 -39.74
N VAL A 176 14.84 11.73 -40.49
CA VAL A 176 15.43 12.95 -39.94
C VAL A 176 14.45 13.66 -39.00
N LEU A 177 13.17 13.76 -39.38
CA LEU A 177 12.13 14.32 -38.51
C LEU A 177 11.96 13.50 -37.22
N LYS A 178 11.93 12.16 -37.33
CA LYS A 178 11.86 11.26 -36.17
C LYS A 178 13.02 11.46 -35.20
N ASN A 179 14.25 11.58 -35.73
CA ASN A 179 15.43 11.86 -34.90
C ASN A 179 15.36 13.24 -34.24
N PHE A 180 14.86 14.26 -34.95
CA PHE A 180 14.65 15.59 -34.39
C PHE A 180 13.65 15.56 -33.23
N ILE A 181 12.48 14.95 -33.43
CA ILE A 181 11.45 14.78 -32.38
C ILE A 181 12.00 14.01 -31.19
N ARG A 182 12.74 12.91 -31.45
CA ARG A 182 13.36 12.12 -30.38
C ARG A 182 14.27 12.99 -29.52
N ARG A 183 15.19 13.73 -30.13
CA ARG A 183 16.19 14.55 -29.42
C ARG A 183 15.59 15.72 -28.63
N HIS A 184 14.57 16.37 -29.20
CA HIS A 184 14.06 17.63 -28.64
C HIS A 184 12.77 17.49 -27.84
N ILE A 185 12.06 16.37 -27.94
CA ILE A 185 10.79 16.14 -27.26
C ILE A 185 10.85 14.86 -26.43
N THR A 186 11.17 13.72 -27.05
CA THR A 186 11.08 12.42 -26.37
C THR A 186 12.16 12.24 -25.30
N GLU A 187 13.42 12.54 -25.62
CA GLU A 187 14.54 12.39 -24.68
C GLU A 187 14.35 13.26 -23.41
N PRO A 188 14.00 14.56 -23.50
CA PRO A 188 13.66 15.38 -22.32
C PRO A 188 12.43 14.89 -21.55
N ALA A 189 11.41 14.37 -22.24
CA ALA A 189 10.21 13.86 -21.57
C ALA A 189 10.51 12.57 -20.79
N VAL A 190 11.35 11.69 -21.34
CA VAL A 190 11.78 10.43 -20.69
C VAL A 190 12.76 10.69 -19.55
N SER A 191 13.62 11.72 -19.66
CA SER A 191 14.50 12.12 -18.55
C SER A 191 13.73 12.74 -17.38
N GLY A 192 12.46 13.11 -17.58
CA GLY A 192 11.62 13.70 -16.54
C GLY A 192 12.04 15.14 -16.17
N GLU A 193 12.71 15.84 -17.09
CA GLU A 193 13.23 17.20 -16.87
C GLU A 193 12.16 18.23 -16.46
N ALA A 194 10.90 18.00 -16.86
CA ALA A 194 9.77 18.85 -16.52
C ALA A 194 8.54 18.02 -16.18
N MET A 195 8.21 17.94 -14.88
CA MET A 195 6.97 17.35 -14.40
C MET A 195 5.88 18.43 -14.21
N PRO A 196 4.60 18.09 -14.36
CA PRO A 196 3.48 19.02 -14.17
C PRO A 196 3.21 19.30 -12.68
N ASP A 197 4.24 19.66 -11.90
CA ASP A 197 4.15 19.88 -10.45
C ASP A 197 3.27 21.08 -10.09
N SER A 198 3.04 21.98 -11.05
CA SER A 198 2.11 23.09 -10.91
C SER A 198 0.64 22.71 -11.12
N ASP A 199 0.35 21.51 -11.63
CA ASP A 199 -1.03 21.07 -11.87
C ASP A 199 -1.78 20.89 -10.53
N PRO A 200 -2.99 21.45 -10.39
CA PRO A 200 -3.76 21.36 -9.14
C PRO A 200 -4.03 19.94 -8.67
N VAL A 201 -4.24 18.98 -9.58
CA VAL A 201 -4.50 17.58 -9.23
C VAL A 201 -3.24 16.95 -8.64
N PHE A 202 -2.11 17.10 -9.32
CA PHE A 202 -0.85 16.49 -8.88
C PHE A 202 -0.28 17.15 -7.62
N ARG A 203 -0.61 18.42 -7.33
CA ARG A 203 -0.33 19.02 -6.02
C ARG A 203 -1.07 18.35 -4.87
N LEU A 204 -2.28 17.85 -5.12
CA LEU A 204 -3.12 17.22 -4.09
C LEU A 204 -2.78 15.74 -3.86
N CYS A 205 -2.55 14.98 -4.94
CA CYS A 205 -2.39 13.53 -4.85
C CYS A 205 -1.01 13.00 -5.25
N GLY A 206 -0.12 13.85 -5.76
CA GLY A 206 1.14 13.44 -6.36
C GLY A 206 0.98 12.70 -7.70
N VAL A 207 2.09 12.56 -8.42
CA VAL A 207 2.17 11.81 -9.69
C VAL A 207 2.35 10.30 -9.49
N SER A 208 2.57 9.86 -8.25
CA SER A 208 2.71 8.46 -7.87
C SER A 208 1.94 8.18 -6.59
N PRO A 209 1.39 6.96 -6.44
CA PRO A 209 0.74 6.55 -5.20
C PRO A 209 1.77 6.45 -4.07
N ASP A 210 1.28 6.50 -2.83
CA ASP A 210 2.09 6.33 -1.62
C ASP A 210 2.92 5.03 -1.70
N ALA A 211 4.23 5.14 -1.44
CA ALA A 211 5.14 4.00 -1.52
C ALA A 211 4.78 2.88 -0.54
N THR A 212 4.24 3.24 0.63
CA THR A 212 3.83 2.25 1.65
C THR A 212 2.59 1.48 1.24
N ALA A 213 1.70 2.06 0.44
CA ALA A 213 0.57 1.34 -0.14
C ALA A 213 1.04 0.19 -1.05
N ARG A 214 2.13 0.38 -1.81
CA ARG A 214 2.69 -0.71 -2.63
C ARG A 214 3.21 -1.86 -1.79
N ALA A 215 3.86 -1.54 -0.66
CA ALA A 215 4.35 -2.56 0.27
C ALA A 215 3.21 -3.38 0.88
N ASP A 216 2.11 -2.71 1.24
CA ASP A 216 0.91 -3.37 1.77
C ASP A 216 0.20 -4.20 0.69
N ALA A 217 0.03 -3.66 -0.53
CA ALA A 217 -0.58 -4.37 -1.65
C ALA A 217 0.22 -5.63 -2.05
N GLY A 218 1.54 -5.63 -1.88
CA GLY A 218 2.38 -6.81 -2.09
C GLY A 218 2.08 -7.99 -1.15
N ARG A 219 1.32 -7.76 -0.07
CA ARG A 219 0.90 -8.79 0.90
C ARG A 219 -0.44 -9.43 0.53
N THR A 220 -1.00 -9.09 -0.63
CA THR A 220 -2.26 -9.65 -1.12
C THR A 220 -2.18 -11.16 -1.31
N LEU A 221 -3.21 -11.90 -0.87
CA LEU A 221 -3.32 -13.34 -1.11
C LEU A 221 -3.52 -13.64 -2.59
N SER A 222 -2.90 -14.73 -3.06
CA SER A 222 -3.27 -15.32 -4.35
C SER A 222 -4.76 -15.71 -4.37
N PRO A 223 -5.41 -15.75 -5.55
CA PRO A 223 -6.81 -16.17 -5.66
C PRO A 223 -7.09 -17.53 -5.02
N ALA A 224 -6.15 -18.48 -5.12
CA ALA A 224 -6.25 -19.79 -4.49
C ALA A 224 -6.18 -19.71 -2.95
N ALA A 225 -5.33 -18.85 -2.40
CA ALA A 225 -5.22 -18.65 -0.96
C ALA A 225 -6.45 -17.92 -0.40
N ARG A 226 -7.00 -16.93 -1.14
CA ARG A 226 -8.29 -16.30 -0.81
C ARG A 226 -9.43 -17.33 -0.77
N HIS A 227 -9.50 -18.21 -1.77
CA HIS A 227 -10.52 -19.26 -1.83
C HIS A 227 -10.42 -20.22 -0.64
N LYS A 228 -9.21 -20.68 -0.29
CA LYS A 228 -8.98 -21.52 0.90
C LYS A 228 -9.35 -20.83 2.20
N ALA A 229 -8.96 -19.56 2.37
CA ALA A 229 -9.31 -18.76 3.54
C ALA A 229 -10.82 -18.55 3.67
N ARG A 230 -11.52 -18.34 2.55
CA ARG A 230 -12.99 -18.24 2.50
C ARG A 230 -13.65 -19.55 2.92
N ILE A 231 -13.23 -20.68 2.35
CA ILE A 231 -13.77 -22.01 2.69
C ILE A 231 -13.57 -22.33 4.17
N ARG A 232 -12.38 -22.06 4.73
CA ARG A 232 -12.13 -22.28 6.17
C ARG A 232 -13.10 -21.51 7.04
N LEU A 233 -13.44 -20.29 6.65
CA LEU A 233 -14.36 -19.46 7.43
C LEU A 233 -15.82 -19.90 7.28
N GLU A 234 -16.22 -20.30 6.08
CA GLU A 234 -17.55 -20.87 5.82
C GLU A 234 -17.76 -22.19 6.58
N LEU A 235 -16.72 -23.02 6.71
CA LEU A 235 -16.76 -24.24 7.52
C LEU A 235 -16.88 -23.92 9.02
N LYS A 236 -16.08 -22.99 9.53
CA LYS A 236 -16.16 -22.57 10.95
C LYS A 236 -17.51 -21.97 11.33
N GLN A 237 -18.10 -21.14 10.46
CA GLN A 237 -19.44 -20.58 10.69
C GLN A 237 -20.56 -21.62 10.71
N LYS A 238 -20.33 -22.78 10.08
CA LYS A 238 -21.25 -23.93 10.13
C LYS A 238 -21.04 -24.79 11.37
N GLU A 239 -19.82 -24.86 11.90
CA GLU A 239 -19.48 -25.59 13.13
C GLU A 239 -19.92 -24.83 14.40
N SER A 240 -20.06 -23.50 14.32
CA SER A 240 -20.53 -22.65 15.42
C SER A 240 -22.07 -22.43 15.43
N ARG A 241 -22.84 -23.18 14.63
CA ARG A 241 -24.32 -23.13 14.55
C ARG A 241 -24.91 -24.47 14.93
#